data_AF-W4HFR4-F1
#
_entry.id   AF-W4HFR4-F1
#
_cell.length_a   1.000
_cell.length_b   1.000
_cell.length_c   1.000
_cell.angle_alpha   90.00
_cell.angle_beta   90.00
_cell.angle_gamma   90.00
#
_symmetry.space_group_name_H-M   'P 1'
#
loop_
_entity.id
_entity.type
_entity.pdbx_description
1 polymer ?
#
loop_
_entity_poly.entity_id
_entity_poly.type
_entity_poly.pdbx_seq_one_letter_code
_entity_poly.pdbx_strand_id
1 'polypeptide(L)'
;MTGERHRWSLAEFNGALGDTGTLLPLLIGAITVGGMSPIPVLLGFALAYLVTGLVYRLPVPVQPMKAIAALVMVTEVTPEAVAMAGLMIGAVLVLLGATGAIDRLARLVPRSIIAGLRLGLGLSLGWIALGLMIGDLAMAAAAFALLAVARCMGAPSAFILITAGAIIAAVSDAPVNNIQGAWQPDWVIAPNLSVASDALTDLVLPQLALTLTNAVILTALVAGDLFGTKAAHVTPKRLCLSSGLLNCALAPFGALPMCHGAGGLAAHHAFGARSGAAALMMGGLLAIATLAADTSTTLLLSFPDSLLGVLLLVAAIELAKDRRLTDSRPSCYPVIGITAVICVVLDPFSGLLAGTVAEFLRKWVLHYIRLRAQ
;
A
#
# COMPACT_ATOMS: atom_id res chain seq x y z
N MET A 1 21.17 14.11 10.68
CA MET A 1 20.11 13.08 10.66
C MET A 1 19.45 13.15 9.29
N THR A 2 19.41 12.05 8.54
CA THR A 2 18.63 11.99 7.29
C THR A 2 17.13 11.86 7.64
N GLY A 3 16.26 12.48 6.85
CA GLY A 3 14.82 12.62 7.14
C GLY A 3 14.40 14.03 7.56
N GLU A 4 13.11 14.23 7.82
CA GLU A 4 12.52 15.51 8.21
C GLU A 4 12.29 15.60 9.73
N ARG A 5 12.25 16.83 10.27
CA ARG A 5 11.72 17.03 11.63
C ARG A 5 10.23 16.75 11.61
N HIS A 6 9.70 16.13 12.67
CA HIS A 6 8.25 15.92 12.80
C HIS A 6 7.56 17.29 12.84
N ARG A 7 6.67 17.53 11.88
CA ARG A 7 5.87 18.75 11.80
C ARG A 7 4.43 18.40 12.15
N TRP A 8 3.93 18.92 13.25
CA TRP A 8 2.53 18.72 13.65
C TRP A 8 1.69 19.84 13.04
N SER A 9 1.04 19.56 11.92
CA SER A 9 0.23 20.55 11.21
C SER A 9 -0.99 19.90 10.57
N LEU A 10 -1.99 20.73 10.24
CA LEU A 10 -3.19 20.27 9.55
C LEU A 10 -2.87 19.66 8.18
N ALA A 11 -1.81 20.12 7.50
CA ALA A 11 -1.34 19.54 6.24
C ALA A 11 -0.79 18.11 6.43
N GLU A 12 -0.11 17.86 7.55
CA GLU A 12 0.42 16.53 7.89
C GLU A 12 -0.70 15.59 8.32
N PHE A 13 -1.71 16.10 9.04
CA PHE A 13 -2.90 15.33 9.37
C PHE A 13 -3.73 14.99 8.13
N ASN A 14 -3.97 15.96 7.25
CA ASN A 14 -4.62 15.74 5.98
C ASN A 14 -3.86 14.72 5.12
N GLY A 15 -2.53 14.85 5.10
CA GLY A 15 -1.65 13.90 4.43
C GLY A 15 -1.71 12.50 5.03
N ALA A 16 -1.77 12.36 6.36
CA ALA A 16 -1.94 11.08 7.05
C ALA A 16 -3.17 10.32 6.55
N LEU A 17 -4.27 11.04 6.35
CA LEU A 17 -5.53 10.47 5.84
C LEU A 17 -5.49 10.17 4.34
N GLY A 18 -4.46 10.59 3.61
CA GLY A 18 -4.38 10.38 2.16
C GLY A 18 -4.34 8.90 1.74
N ASP A 19 -3.75 8.03 2.56
CA ASP A 19 -3.61 6.59 2.25
C ASP A 19 -4.84 5.74 2.61
N THR A 20 -5.85 6.35 3.22
CA THR A 20 -7.09 5.66 3.62
C THR A 20 -7.80 5.00 2.44
N GLY A 21 -7.72 5.58 1.24
CA GLY A 21 -8.30 4.98 0.02
C GLY A 21 -7.64 3.65 -0.40
N THR A 22 -6.41 3.36 0.04
CA THR A 22 -5.79 2.03 -0.18
C THR A 22 -5.91 1.13 1.05
N LEU A 23 -5.87 1.72 2.24
CA LEU A 23 -5.86 1.02 3.52
C LEU A 23 -7.25 0.49 3.88
N LEU A 24 -8.26 1.36 3.91
CA LEU A 24 -9.58 1.04 4.45
C LEU A 24 -10.30 -0.08 3.67
N PRO A 25 -10.33 -0.11 2.32
CA PRO A 25 -11.01 -1.20 1.61
C PRO A 25 -10.47 -2.59 1.99
N LEU A 26 -9.16 -2.71 2.16
CA LEU A 26 -8.51 -3.98 2.50
C LEU A 26 -8.71 -4.35 3.98
N LEU A 27 -8.70 -3.37 4.89
CA LEU A 27 -9.02 -3.61 6.30
C LEU A 27 -10.48 -4.00 6.49
N ILE A 28 -11.40 -3.27 5.85
CA ILE A 28 -12.84 -3.55 5.87
C ILE A 28 -13.06 -4.97 5.36
N GLY A 29 -12.60 -5.28 4.15
CA GLY A 29 -12.80 -6.60 3.57
C GLY A 29 -12.23 -7.75 4.39
N ALA A 30 -11.02 -7.60 4.95
CA ALA A 30 -10.42 -8.63 5.80
C ALA A 30 -11.22 -8.86 7.10
N ILE A 31 -11.77 -7.80 7.70
CA ILE A 31 -12.56 -7.89 8.93
C ILE A 31 -13.96 -8.46 8.65
N THR A 32 -14.61 -7.99 7.59
CA THR A 32 -16.05 -8.18 7.39
C THR A 32 -16.36 -9.40 6.55
N VAL A 33 -15.54 -9.67 5.54
CA VAL A 33 -15.67 -10.85 4.66
C VAL A 33 -14.73 -11.95 5.14
N GLY A 34 -13.49 -11.58 5.47
CA GLY A 34 -12.48 -12.52 5.95
C GLY A 34 -12.60 -12.96 7.41
N GLY A 35 -13.54 -12.37 8.17
CA GLY A 35 -13.78 -12.71 9.56
C GLY A 35 -12.63 -12.40 10.52
N MET A 36 -11.65 -11.59 10.12
CA MET A 36 -10.56 -11.21 11.01
C MET A 36 -11.05 -10.30 12.15
N SER A 37 -10.48 -10.49 13.34
CA SER A 37 -10.83 -9.65 14.48
C SER A 37 -10.36 -8.20 14.27
N PRO A 38 -11.23 -7.19 14.44
CA PRO A 38 -10.91 -5.79 14.21
C PRO A 38 -9.78 -5.26 15.12
N ILE A 39 -9.78 -5.65 16.39
CA ILE A 39 -8.84 -5.12 17.39
C ILE A 39 -7.38 -5.42 17.03
N PRO A 40 -6.95 -6.69 16.85
CA PRO A 40 -5.55 -6.98 16.56
C PRO A 40 -5.11 -6.43 15.20
N VAL A 41 -6.03 -6.35 14.23
CA VAL A 41 -5.78 -5.71 12.94
C VAL A 41 -5.50 -4.22 13.12
N LEU A 42 -6.42 -3.46 13.74
CA LEU A 42 -6.27 -2.02 13.94
C LEU A 42 -5.05 -1.69 14.83
N LEU A 43 -4.84 -2.46 15.91
CA LEU A 43 -3.72 -2.28 16.82
C LEU A 43 -2.38 -2.58 16.14
N GLY A 44 -2.30 -3.66 15.36
CA GLY A 44 -1.11 -4.01 14.60
C GLY A 44 -0.70 -2.90 13.64
N PHE A 45 -1.66 -2.37 12.87
CA PHE A 45 -1.42 -1.24 11.98
C PHE A 45 -1.08 0.04 12.75
N ALA A 46 -1.72 0.31 13.89
CA ALA A 46 -1.40 1.45 14.74
C ALA A 46 0.07 1.41 15.19
N LEU A 47 0.51 0.28 15.76
CA LEU A 47 1.89 0.07 16.21
C LEU A 47 2.88 0.18 15.04
N ALA A 48 2.56 -0.42 13.91
CA ALA A 48 3.41 -0.38 12.73
C ALA A 48 3.57 1.04 12.16
N TYR A 49 2.49 1.84 12.11
CA TYR A 49 2.55 3.25 11.72
C TYR A 49 3.37 4.09 12.71
N LEU A 50 3.21 3.86 14.02
CA LEU A 50 4.00 4.53 15.04
C LEU A 50 5.50 4.24 14.88
N VAL A 51 5.87 2.95 14.74
CA VAL A 51 7.26 2.53 14.49
C VAL A 51 7.80 3.15 13.21
N THR A 52 7.04 3.08 12.12
CA THR A 52 7.43 3.61 10.80
C THR A 52 7.65 5.13 10.84
N GLY A 53 6.77 5.88 11.52
CA GLY A 53 6.88 7.32 11.70
C GLY A 53 8.11 7.76 12.50
N LEU A 54 8.56 6.93 13.45
CA LEU A 54 9.80 7.14 14.22
C LEU A 54 11.05 6.75 13.42
N VAL A 55 11.02 5.59 12.74
CA VAL A 55 12.18 5.02 12.03
C VAL A 55 12.53 5.84 10.77
N TYR A 56 11.54 6.20 9.96
CA TYR A 56 11.78 6.85 8.68
C TYR A 56 11.72 8.37 8.73
N ARG A 57 10.99 8.95 9.69
CA ARG A 57 10.77 10.41 9.77
C ARG A 57 10.29 11.04 8.45
N LEU A 58 9.64 10.23 7.63
CA LEU A 58 8.98 10.55 6.36
C LEU A 58 7.64 9.82 6.38
N PRO A 59 6.65 10.25 5.58
CA PRO A 59 5.32 9.66 5.61
C PRO A 59 5.28 8.33 4.84
N VAL A 60 6.12 7.38 5.25
CA VAL A 60 6.14 6.02 4.71
C VAL A 60 4.88 5.32 5.20
N PRO A 61 4.01 4.82 4.30
CA PRO A 61 2.73 4.20 4.69
C PRO A 61 2.93 2.80 5.25
N VAL A 62 1.91 2.28 5.92
CA VAL A 62 1.78 0.87 6.29
C VAL A 62 0.45 0.37 5.72
N GLN A 63 0.51 -0.63 4.84
CA GLN A 63 -0.61 -1.11 4.06
C GLN A 63 -0.78 -2.63 4.19
N PRO A 64 -2.01 -3.15 4.09
CA PRO A 64 -2.25 -4.58 4.02
C PRO A 64 -1.58 -5.19 2.81
N MET A 65 -1.06 -6.40 2.99
CA MET A 65 -0.55 -7.22 1.91
C MET A 65 -1.68 -7.62 0.96
N LYS A 66 -1.76 -6.94 -0.19
CA LYS A 66 -2.92 -7.00 -1.11
C LYS A 66 -3.34 -8.42 -1.51
N ALA A 67 -2.40 -9.31 -1.83
CA ALA A 67 -2.74 -10.67 -2.27
C ALA A 67 -3.29 -11.49 -1.11
N ILE A 68 -2.72 -11.35 0.09
CA ILE A 68 -3.24 -11.99 1.31
C ILE A 68 -4.63 -11.45 1.64
N ALA A 69 -4.80 -10.13 1.67
CA ALA A 69 -6.09 -9.51 1.96
C ALA A 69 -7.16 -9.92 0.93
N ALA A 70 -6.81 -10.01 -0.36
CA ALA A 70 -7.70 -10.50 -1.40
C ALA A 70 -8.09 -11.96 -1.20
N LEU A 71 -7.14 -12.84 -0.90
CA LEU A 71 -7.42 -14.27 -0.74
C LEU A 71 -8.30 -14.53 0.50
N VAL A 72 -8.05 -13.79 1.58
CA VAL A 72 -8.88 -13.80 2.80
C VAL A 72 -10.34 -13.41 2.53
N MET A 73 -10.63 -12.61 1.49
CA MET A 73 -11.99 -12.23 1.12
C MET A 73 -12.71 -13.22 0.20
N VAL A 74 -11.97 -14.09 -0.50
CA VAL A 74 -12.53 -14.93 -1.58
C VAL A 74 -12.52 -16.41 -1.21
N THR A 75 -11.68 -16.80 -0.25
CA THR A 75 -11.53 -18.19 0.18
C THR A 75 -11.54 -18.27 1.71
N GLU A 76 -11.91 -19.42 2.25
CA GLU A 76 -11.86 -19.68 3.70
C GLU A 76 -10.41 -19.87 4.16
N VAL A 77 -9.67 -18.77 4.28
CA VAL A 77 -8.32 -18.77 4.86
C VAL A 77 -8.44 -18.66 6.37
N THR A 78 -7.88 -19.61 7.09
CA THR A 78 -7.93 -19.57 8.56
C THR A 78 -7.03 -18.47 9.12
N PRO A 79 -7.37 -17.86 10.28
CA PRO A 79 -6.51 -16.89 10.95
C PRO A 79 -5.10 -17.42 11.24
N GLU A 80 -4.95 -18.73 11.51
CA GLU A 80 -3.66 -19.41 11.67
C GLU A 80 -2.83 -19.37 10.40
N ALA A 81 -3.45 -19.62 9.23
CA ALA A 81 -2.76 -19.56 7.94
C ALA A 81 -2.30 -18.14 7.61
N VAL A 82 -3.13 -17.13 7.92
CA VAL A 82 -2.76 -15.70 7.77
C VAL A 82 -1.58 -15.32 8.67
N ALA A 83 -1.62 -15.72 9.94
CA ALA A 83 -0.53 -15.47 10.89
C ALA A 83 0.77 -16.16 10.47
N MET A 84 0.67 -17.42 10.02
CA MET A 84 1.80 -18.20 9.49
C MET A 84 2.38 -17.55 8.23
N ALA A 85 1.55 -17.10 7.29
CA ALA A 85 2.01 -16.38 6.12
C ALA A 85 2.74 -15.08 6.51
N GLY A 86 2.22 -14.33 7.47
CA GLY A 86 2.87 -13.15 8.05
C GLY A 86 4.25 -13.46 8.62
N LEU A 87 4.39 -14.52 9.43
CA LEU A 87 5.68 -14.97 9.97
C LEU A 87 6.66 -15.38 8.88
N MET A 88 6.21 -16.16 7.90
CA MET A 88 7.06 -16.67 6.82
C MET A 88 7.55 -15.55 5.91
N ILE A 89 6.66 -14.64 5.50
CA ILE A 89 7.04 -13.43 4.75
C ILE A 89 7.97 -12.58 5.60
N GLY A 90 7.65 -12.41 6.88
CA GLY A 90 8.46 -11.68 7.84
C GLY A 90 9.91 -12.17 7.86
N ALA A 91 10.09 -13.48 8.05
CA ALA A 91 11.39 -14.13 8.07
C ALA A 91 12.16 -13.97 6.75
N VAL A 92 11.48 -14.16 5.60
CA VAL A 92 12.08 -13.97 4.27
C VAL A 92 12.54 -12.53 4.07
N LEU A 93 11.72 -11.54 4.40
CA LEU A 93 12.06 -10.12 4.25
C LEU A 93 13.21 -9.71 5.19
N VAL A 94 13.22 -10.20 6.43
CA VAL A 94 14.34 -9.99 7.36
C VAL A 94 15.63 -10.57 6.80
N LEU A 95 15.59 -11.80 6.28
CA LEU A 95 16.77 -12.46 5.68
C LEU A 95 17.29 -11.70 4.45
N LEU A 96 16.39 -11.30 3.53
CA LEU A 96 16.75 -10.51 2.34
C LEU A 96 17.34 -9.14 2.70
N GLY A 97 16.77 -8.48 3.72
CA GLY A 97 17.25 -7.19 4.21
C GLY A 97 18.60 -7.30 4.95
N ALA A 98 18.76 -8.31 5.80
CA ALA A 98 19.98 -8.55 6.57
C ALA A 98 21.17 -8.88 5.66
N THR A 99 20.96 -9.75 4.66
CA THR A 99 21.99 -10.14 3.68
C THR A 99 22.31 -9.06 2.65
N GLY A 100 21.44 -8.06 2.47
CA GLY A 100 21.56 -7.03 1.43
C GLY A 100 21.28 -7.57 0.02
N ALA A 101 20.71 -8.76 -0.12
CA ALA A 101 20.35 -9.34 -1.40
C ALA A 101 19.36 -8.44 -2.16
N ILE A 102 18.43 -7.82 -1.45
CA ILE A 102 17.42 -6.95 -2.06
C ILE A 102 17.99 -5.68 -2.68
N ASP A 103 19.04 -5.10 -2.10
CA ASP A 103 19.72 -3.93 -2.70
C ASP A 103 20.43 -4.32 -3.99
N ARG A 104 20.96 -5.55 -4.09
CA ARG A 104 21.55 -6.06 -5.33
C ARG A 104 20.47 -6.23 -6.40
N LEU A 105 19.34 -6.83 -6.05
CA LEU A 105 18.22 -7.02 -6.96
C LEU A 105 17.67 -5.67 -7.47
N ALA A 106 17.47 -4.71 -6.57
CA ALA A 106 16.97 -3.38 -6.92
C ALA A 106 17.87 -2.65 -7.93
N ARG A 107 19.19 -2.82 -7.84
CA ARG A 107 20.15 -2.21 -8.78
C ARG A 107 20.11 -2.82 -10.19
N LEU A 108 19.58 -4.03 -10.34
CA LEU A 108 19.47 -4.68 -11.64
C LEU A 108 18.27 -4.17 -12.45
N VAL A 109 17.30 -3.52 -11.80
CA VAL A 109 16.07 -3.05 -12.46
C VAL A 109 16.36 -1.78 -13.29
N PRO A 110 16.27 -1.83 -14.63
CA PRO A 110 16.43 -0.68 -15.51
C PRO A 110 15.38 0.41 -15.26
N ARG A 111 15.75 1.66 -15.56
CA ARG A 111 14.85 2.83 -15.42
C ARG A 111 13.58 2.73 -16.28
N SER A 112 13.65 2.10 -17.45
CA SER A 112 12.50 1.85 -18.32
C SER A 112 11.46 0.95 -17.63
N ILE A 113 11.91 -0.10 -16.96
CA ILE A 113 11.03 -0.99 -16.20
C ILE A 113 10.44 -0.26 -14.99
N ILE A 114 11.23 0.54 -14.27
CA ILE A 114 10.74 1.33 -13.13
C ILE A 114 9.59 2.26 -13.56
N ALA A 115 9.76 2.98 -14.67
CA ALA A 115 8.73 3.88 -15.19
C ALA A 115 7.48 3.10 -15.61
N GLY A 116 7.65 1.93 -16.23
CA GLY A 116 6.54 1.03 -16.57
C GLY A 116 5.81 0.46 -15.35
N LEU A 117 6.52 0.03 -14.31
CA LEU A 117 5.94 -0.45 -13.05
C LEU A 117 5.15 0.65 -12.33
N ARG A 118 5.70 1.88 -12.30
CA ARG A 118 5.04 3.03 -11.69
C ARG A 118 3.76 3.41 -12.42
N LEU A 119 3.81 3.47 -13.75
CA LEU A 119 2.64 3.71 -14.60
C LEU A 119 1.60 2.59 -14.42
N GLY A 120 2.03 1.33 -14.55
CA GLY A 120 1.18 0.15 -14.40
C GLY A 120 0.47 0.13 -13.04
N LEU A 121 1.20 0.33 -11.94
CA LEU A 121 0.61 0.35 -10.61
C LEU A 121 -0.38 1.52 -10.43
N GLY A 122 -0.06 2.71 -10.97
CA GLY A 122 -0.99 3.84 -10.99
C GLY A 122 -2.28 3.50 -11.75
N LEU A 123 -2.17 2.87 -12.91
CA LEU A 123 -3.33 2.41 -13.70
C LEU A 123 -4.14 1.33 -12.97
N SER A 124 -3.49 0.34 -12.35
CA SER A 124 -4.15 -0.70 -11.55
C SER A 124 -4.93 -0.10 -10.37
N LEU A 125 -4.34 0.87 -9.66
CA LEU A 125 -5.03 1.57 -8.57
C LEU A 125 -6.19 2.42 -9.09
N GLY A 126 -6.04 3.04 -10.26
CA GLY A 126 -7.11 3.79 -10.92
C GLY A 126 -8.28 2.89 -11.31
N TRP A 127 -8.00 1.68 -11.80
CA TRP A 127 -9.03 0.68 -12.11
C TRP A 127 -9.83 0.28 -10.86
N ILE A 128 -9.14 0.00 -9.75
CA ILE A 128 -9.79 -0.29 -8.46
C ILE A 128 -10.63 0.91 -7.99
N ALA A 129 -10.10 2.12 -8.08
CA ALA A 129 -10.80 3.34 -7.70
C ALA A 129 -12.10 3.53 -8.49
N LEU A 130 -12.08 3.30 -9.80
CA LEU A 130 -13.28 3.36 -10.64
C LEU A 130 -14.30 2.28 -10.25
N GLY A 131 -13.83 1.08 -9.89
CA GLY A 131 -14.68 0.02 -9.36
C GLY A 131 -15.39 0.40 -8.06
N LEU A 132 -14.71 1.11 -7.15
CA LEU A 132 -15.31 1.63 -5.91
C LEU A 132 -16.33 2.76 -6.17
N MET A 133 -16.16 3.51 -7.25
CA MET A 133 -17.04 4.65 -7.60
C MET A 133 -18.28 4.24 -8.40
N ILE A 134 -18.23 3.14 -9.16
CA ILE A 134 -19.29 2.79 -10.12
C ILE A 134 -20.61 2.39 -9.43
N GLY A 135 -20.54 1.93 -8.18
CA GLY A 135 -21.71 1.56 -7.39
C GLY A 135 -22.63 2.75 -7.04
N ASP A 136 -22.05 3.94 -6.88
CA ASP A 136 -22.80 5.18 -6.65
C ASP A 136 -22.09 6.37 -7.29
N LEU A 137 -22.41 6.60 -8.57
CA LEU A 137 -21.83 7.68 -9.37
C LEU A 137 -22.23 9.07 -8.88
N ALA A 138 -23.40 9.23 -8.26
CA ALA A 138 -23.85 10.51 -7.72
C ALA A 138 -23.01 10.89 -6.50
N MET A 139 -22.80 9.94 -5.58
CA MET A 139 -21.91 10.11 -4.44
C MET A 139 -20.46 10.33 -4.89
N ALA A 140 -19.98 9.59 -5.88
CA ALA A 140 -18.64 9.76 -6.44
C ALA A 140 -18.45 11.16 -7.04
N ALA A 141 -19.43 11.66 -7.80
CA ALA A 141 -19.41 13.01 -8.36
C ALA A 141 -19.43 14.09 -7.27
N ALA A 142 -20.27 13.92 -6.23
CA ALA A 142 -20.32 14.82 -5.08
C ALA A 142 -19.00 14.84 -4.30
N ALA A 143 -18.41 13.67 -4.04
CA ALA A 143 -17.12 13.53 -3.38
C ALA A 143 -15.99 14.17 -4.21
N PHE A 144 -15.98 13.98 -5.53
CA PHE A 144 -15.00 14.61 -6.40
C PHE A 144 -15.16 16.14 -6.44
N ALA A 145 -16.39 16.65 -6.49
CA ALA A 145 -16.66 18.09 -6.41
C ALA A 145 -16.19 18.67 -5.06
N LEU A 146 -16.50 18.00 -3.95
CA LEU A 146 -16.04 18.40 -2.61
C LEU A 146 -14.51 18.41 -2.51
N LEU A 147 -13.86 17.36 -3.03
CA LEU A 147 -12.41 17.28 -3.12
C LEU A 147 -11.82 18.47 -3.90
N ALA A 148 -12.38 18.75 -5.08
CA ALA A 148 -11.90 19.79 -5.97
C ALA A 148 -12.06 21.18 -5.34
N VAL A 149 -13.23 21.48 -4.77
CA VAL A 149 -13.48 22.74 -4.04
C VAL A 149 -12.53 22.88 -2.87
N ALA A 150 -12.39 21.85 -2.04
CA ALA A 150 -11.48 21.87 -0.90
C ALA A 150 -10.03 22.12 -1.33
N ARG A 151 -9.56 21.49 -2.41
CA ARG A 151 -8.21 21.74 -2.95
C ARG A 151 -8.04 23.15 -3.51
N CYS A 152 -9.02 23.67 -4.25
CA CYS A 152 -8.98 25.03 -4.78
C CYS A 152 -8.92 26.07 -3.66
N MET A 153 -9.54 25.80 -2.52
CA MET A 153 -9.52 26.66 -1.34
C MET A 153 -8.30 26.44 -0.42
N GLY A 154 -7.40 25.49 -0.74
CA GLY A 154 -6.29 25.13 0.13
C GLY A 154 -6.70 24.43 1.43
N ALA A 155 -7.92 23.92 1.51
CA ALA A 155 -8.48 23.23 2.66
C ALA A 155 -7.98 21.77 2.75
N PRO A 156 -8.02 21.12 3.94
CA PRO A 156 -7.58 19.75 4.13
C PRO A 156 -8.57 18.75 3.51
N SER A 157 -8.46 18.58 2.19
CA SER A 157 -9.38 17.82 1.35
C SER A 157 -9.59 16.34 1.75
N ALA A 158 -8.54 15.62 2.17
CA ALA A 158 -8.66 14.23 2.64
C ALA A 158 -9.41 14.17 3.97
N PHE A 159 -9.09 15.06 4.91
CA PHE A 159 -9.77 15.15 6.19
C PHE A 159 -11.26 15.46 6.02
N ILE A 160 -11.60 16.42 5.15
CA ILE A 160 -12.98 16.78 4.83
C ILE A 160 -13.74 15.57 4.26
N LEU A 161 -13.14 14.85 3.29
CA LEU A 161 -13.76 13.66 2.69
C LEU A 161 -13.96 12.54 3.71
N ILE A 162 -12.95 12.23 4.52
CA ILE A 162 -13.06 11.18 5.54
C ILE A 162 -14.12 11.55 6.59
N THR A 163 -14.19 12.81 7.00
CA THR A 163 -15.21 13.28 7.93
C THR A 163 -16.61 13.19 7.31
N ALA A 164 -16.77 13.60 6.05
CA ALA A 164 -18.04 13.48 5.34
C ALA A 164 -18.48 12.01 5.23
N GLY A 165 -17.56 11.11 4.86
CA GLY A 165 -17.83 9.68 4.79
C GLY A 165 -18.19 9.09 6.15
N ALA A 166 -17.50 9.48 7.22
CA ALA A 166 -17.82 9.04 8.57
C ALA A 166 -19.20 9.54 9.04
N ILE A 167 -19.59 10.77 8.69
CA ILE A 167 -20.93 11.30 9.00
C ILE A 167 -21.99 10.52 8.22
N ILE A 168 -21.80 10.30 6.91
CA ILE A 168 -22.72 9.51 6.09
C ILE A 168 -22.85 8.10 6.65
N ALA A 169 -21.74 7.46 7.01
CA ALA A 169 -21.71 6.13 7.61
C ALA A 169 -22.48 6.08 8.94
N ALA A 170 -22.33 7.11 9.80
CA ALA A 170 -22.97 7.18 11.11
C ALA A 170 -24.50 7.38 11.04
N VAL A 171 -25.01 8.04 10.00
CA VAL A 171 -26.45 8.29 9.82
C VAL A 171 -27.13 7.26 8.91
N SER A 172 -26.36 6.37 8.30
CA SER A 172 -26.91 5.32 7.43
C SER A 172 -27.46 4.19 8.29
N ASP A 173 -28.74 3.82 8.11
CA ASP A 173 -29.40 2.68 8.77
C ASP A 173 -28.91 1.31 8.24
N ALA A 174 -27.63 1.20 7.90
CA ALA A 174 -27.08 -0.05 7.38
C ALA A 174 -27.15 -1.13 8.46
N PRO A 175 -27.60 -2.36 8.13
CA PRO A 175 -27.67 -3.45 9.09
C PRO A 175 -26.27 -3.75 9.62
N VAL A 176 -26.05 -3.43 10.89
CA VAL A 176 -24.81 -3.76 11.58
C VAL A 176 -24.86 -5.25 11.91
N ASN A 177 -24.14 -6.06 11.14
CA ASN A 177 -23.81 -7.40 11.62
C ASN A 177 -23.01 -7.21 12.92
N ASN A 178 -23.45 -7.84 14.01
CA ASN A 178 -22.75 -7.82 15.29
C ASN A 178 -21.39 -8.55 15.15
N ILE A 179 -20.39 -7.87 14.59
CA ILE A 179 -18.99 -8.29 14.67
C ILE A 179 -18.58 -8.01 16.10
N GLN A 180 -18.61 -9.03 16.96
CA GLN A 180 -18.20 -8.88 18.35
C GLN A 180 -16.69 -8.59 18.39
N GLY A 181 -16.33 -7.34 18.67
CA GLY A 181 -14.97 -6.87 18.87
C GLY A 181 -14.45 -7.08 20.29
N ALA A 182 -14.93 -8.09 21.03
CA ALA A 182 -14.48 -8.28 22.40
C ALA A 182 -13.00 -8.70 22.46
N TRP A 183 -12.27 -8.13 23.43
CA TRP A 183 -10.88 -8.49 23.80
C TRP A 183 -10.86 -9.95 24.28
N GLN A 184 -10.63 -10.90 23.37
CA GLN A 184 -10.55 -12.33 23.69
C GLN A 184 -9.18 -12.65 24.33
N PRO A 185 -9.10 -13.47 25.39
CA PRO A 185 -7.83 -13.80 26.06
C PRO A 185 -6.85 -14.64 25.20
N ASP A 186 -7.29 -15.20 24.07
CA ASP A 186 -6.52 -16.10 23.20
C ASP A 186 -5.89 -15.42 21.97
N TRP A 187 -5.34 -14.21 22.12
CA TRP A 187 -4.79 -13.46 20.99
C TRP A 187 -3.46 -13.93 20.45
N VAL A 188 -2.80 -14.86 21.14
CA VAL A 188 -1.60 -15.50 20.61
C VAL A 188 -2.04 -16.62 19.70
N ILE A 189 -2.03 -16.34 18.40
CA ILE A 189 -2.17 -17.35 17.36
C ILE A 189 -0.87 -18.15 17.34
N ALA A 190 -0.89 -19.31 17.99
CA ALA A 190 0.26 -20.20 18.01
C ALA A 190 0.60 -20.61 16.57
N PRO A 191 1.87 -20.46 16.13
CA PRO A 191 2.25 -20.84 14.78
C PRO A 191 2.03 -22.34 14.58
N ASN A 192 1.04 -22.68 13.76
CA ASN A 192 0.72 -24.06 13.43
C ASN A 192 1.51 -24.48 12.17
N LEU A 193 2.50 -25.35 12.36
CA LEU A 193 3.32 -25.86 11.27
C LEU A 193 2.53 -26.71 10.27
N SER A 194 1.37 -27.25 10.64
CA SER A 194 0.56 -28.06 9.72
C SER A 194 0.01 -27.25 8.54
N VAL A 195 -0.22 -25.95 8.72
CA VAL A 195 -0.73 -25.05 7.67
C VAL A 195 0.40 -24.35 6.90
N ALA A 196 1.66 -24.61 7.23
CA ALA A 196 2.80 -23.87 6.67
C ALA A 196 2.99 -24.13 5.16
N SER A 197 2.72 -25.35 4.69
CA SER A 197 2.85 -25.70 3.26
C SER A 197 1.82 -24.94 2.42
N ASP A 198 0.56 -24.97 2.84
CA ASP A 198 -0.53 -24.32 2.11
C ASP A 198 -0.39 -22.80 2.18
N ALA A 199 -0.03 -22.27 3.35
CA ALA A 199 0.30 -20.86 3.49
C ALA A 199 1.48 -20.44 2.59
N LEU A 200 2.49 -21.30 2.41
CA LEU A 200 3.61 -21.02 1.53
C LEU A 200 3.16 -20.86 0.07
N THR A 201 2.38 -21.81 -0.43
CA THR A 201 1.97 -21.84 -1.84
C THR A 201 0.93 -20.79 -2.16
N ASP A 202 -0.05 -20.60 -1.27
CA ASP A 202 -1.27 -19.86 -1.60
C ASP A 202 -1.17 -18.39 -1.18
N LEU A 203 -0.43 -18.10 -0.10
CA LEU A 203 -0.30 -16.76 0.46
C LEU A 203 1.10 -16.17 0.24
N VAL A 204 2.14 -16.89 0.66
CA VAL A 204 3.50 -16.34 0.77
C VAL A 204 4.13 -16.12 -0.60
N LEU A 205 4.13 -17.11 -1.49
CA LEU A 205 4.79 -16.99 -2.80
C LEU A 205 4.18 -15.87 -3.67
N PRO A 206 2.84 -15.79 -3.85
CA PRO A 206 2.24 -14.70 -4.61
C PRO A 206 2.52 -13.32 -3.98
N GLN A 207 2.47 -13.23 -2.65
CA GLN A 207 2.63 -11.97 -1.93
C GLN A 207 4.08 -11.49 -1.88
N LEU A 208 5.08 -12.37 -1.78
CA LEU A 208 6.50 -11.98 -1.76
C LEU A 208 6.88 -11.23 -3.03
N ALA A 209 6.46 -11.75 -4.18
CA ALA A 209 6.72 -11.15 -5.48
C ALA A 209 6.17 -9.71 -5.57
N LEU A 210 4.93 -9.51 -5.12
CA LEU A 210 4.28 -8.21 -5.06
C LEU A 210 4.95 -7.27 -4.03
N THR A 211 5.36 -7.81 -2.89
CA THR A 211 5.98 -7.03 -1.81
C THR A 211 7.34 -6.50 -2.22
N LEU A 212 8.19 -7.35 -2.80
CA LEU A 212 9.53 -6.95 -3.24
C LEU A 212 9.48 -5.87 -4.33
N THR A 213 8.51 -5.96 -5.25
CA THR A 213 8.35 -4.98 -6.33
C THR A 213 7.71 -3.68 -5.85
N ASN A 214 6.51 -3.74 -5.28
CA ASN A 214 5.74 -2.55 -4.91
C ASN A 214 6.19 -1.94 -3.57
N ALA A 215 6.21 -2.74 -2.50
CA ALA A 215 6.43 -2.26 -1.14
C ALA A 215 7.91 -1.96 -0.82
N VAL A 216 8.83 -2.49 -1.63
CA VAL A 216 10.27 -2.36 -1.38
C VAL A 216 10.96 -1.56 -2.47
N ILE A 217 11.06 -2.09 -3.70
CA ILE A 217 11.81 -1.43 -4.78
C ILE A 217 11.12 -0.12 -5.19
N LEU A 218 9.84 -0.18 -5.58
CA LEU A 218 9.12 0.99 -6.07
C LEU A 218 8.88 2.02 -4.96
N THR A 219 8.63 1.58 -3.73
CA THR A 219 8.48 2.49 -2.59
C THR A 219 9.75 3.28 -2.31
N ALA A 220 10.94 2.64 -2.33
CA ALA A 220 12.21 3.34 -2.18
C ALA A 220 12.45 4.36 -3.30
N LEU A 221 12.10 4.00 -4.54
CA LEU A 221 12.22 4.88 -5.71
C LEU A 221 11.29 6.10 -5.61
N VAL A 222 10.02 5.88 -5.28
CA VAL A 222 9.04 6.96 -5.08
C VAL A 222 9.46 7.86 -3.91
N ALA A 223 9.99 7.31 -2.82
CA ALA A 223 10.55 8.11 -1.74
C ALA A 223 11.70 9.01 -2.22
N GLY A 224 12.62 8.46 -3.01
CA GLY A 224 13.71 9.22 -3.62
C GLY A 224 13.22 10.33 -4.56
N ASP A 225 12.22 10.06 -5.38
CA ASP A 225 11.65 11.04 -6.32
C ASP A 225 10.94 12.19 -5.59
N LEU A 226 10.20 11.89 -4.52
CA LEU A 226 9.38 12.87 -3.79
C LEU A 226 10.21 13.69 -2.78
N PHE A 227 11.21 13.08 -2.14
CA PHE A 227 11.93 13.69 -1.01
C PHE A 227 13.43 13.89 -1.27
N GLY A 228 13.96 13.44 -2.41
CA GLY A 228 15.36 13.62 -2.81
C GLY A 228 16.33 13.09 -1.76
N THR A 229 17.33 13.90 -1.40
CA THR A 229 18.35 13.54 -0.41
C THR A 229 17.79 13.23 0.98
N LYS A 230 16.60 13.73 1.31
CA LYS A 230 15.94 13.46 2.61
C LYS A 230 15.48 12.00 2.72
N ALA A 231 15.24 11.33 1.59
CA ALA A 231 14.90 9.91 1.55
C ALA A 231 16.12 8.97 1.36
N ALA A 232 17.35 9.47 1.52
CA ALA A 232 18.56 8.65 1.35
C ALA A 232 18.58 7.38 2.22
N HIS A 233 17.87 7.38 3.35
CA HIS A 233 17.75 6.22 4.24
C HIS A 233 16.48 5.38 4.00
N VAL A 234 15.57 5.77 3.10
CA VAL A 234 14.42 4.94 2.69
C VAL A 234 14.91 3.99 1.60
N THR A 235 15.60 2.93 2.02
CA THR A 235 16.27 1.97 1.11
C THR A 235 15.49 0.66 1.02
N PRO A 236 15.66 -0.13 -0.08
CA PRO A 236 15.08 -1.46 -0.20
C PRO A 236 15.40 -2.34 1.02
N LYS A 237 16.66 -2.36 1.46
CA LYS A 237 17.08 -3.05 2.70
C LYS A 237 16.26 -2.63 3.92
N ARG A 238 16.14 -1.32 4.19
CA ARG A 238 15.42 -0.85 5.39
C ARG A 238 13.93 -1.19 5.31
N LEU A 239 13.30 -1.00 4.15
CA LEU A 239 11.88 -1.34 3.92
C LEU A 239 11.60 -2.84 4.10
N CYS A 240 12.52 -3.71 3.65
CA CYS A 240 12.46 -5.14 3.93
C CYS A 240 12.57 -5.44 5.43
N LEU A 241 13.55 -4.84 6.11
CA LEU A 241 13.77 -5.09 7.54
C LEU A 241 12.60 -4.61 8.39
N SER A 242 12.08 -3.39 8.17
CA SER A 242 10.93 -2.87 8.91
C SER A 242 9.68 -3.71 8.68
N SER A 243 9.33 -3.99 7.42
CA SER A 243 8.17 -4.82 7.09
C SER A 243 8.33 -6.22 7.67
N GLY A 244 9.52 -6.81 7.52
CA GLY A 244 9.80 -8.15 8.00
C GLY A 244 9.70 -8.28 9.52
N LEU A 245 10.34 -7.36 10.26
CA LEU A 245 10.30 -7.33 11.71
C LEU A 245 8.90 -7.06 12.24
N LEU A 246 8.14 -6.14 11.62
CA LEU A 246 6.76 -5.85 12.01
C LEU A 246 5.86 -7.08 11.82
N ASN A 247 5.96 -7.80 10.70
CA ASN A 247 5.17 -9.02 10.51
C ASN A 247 5.57 -10.12 11.50
N CYS A 248 6.87 -10.36 11.72
CA CYS A 248 7.30 -11.34 12.72
C CYS A 248 6.80 -11.00 14.13
N ALA A 249 6.75 -9.71 14.47
CA ALA A 249 6.35 -9.25 15.79
C ALA A 249 4.84 -9.20 15.98
N LEU A 250 4.04 -8.96 14.92
CA LEU A 250 2.61 -8.64 15.05
C LEU A 250 1.69 -9.72 14.49
N ALA A 251 2.10 -10.49 13.48
CA ALA A 251 1.27 -11.55 12.90
C ALA A 251 0.83 -12.63 13.92
N PRO A 252 1.69 -13.09 14.86
CA PRO A 252 1.27 -14.01 15.92
C PRO A 252 0.19 -13.45 16.85
N PHE A 253 0.00 -12.13 16.87
CA PHE A 253 -1.02 -11.46 17.68
C PHE A 253 -2.28 -11.13 16.88
N GLY A 254 -2.48 -11.78 15.72
CA GLY A 254 -3.65 -11.59 14.87
C GLY A 254 -3.62 -10.35 13.99
N ALA A 255 -2.49 -9.64 13.91
CA ALA A 255 -2.36 -8.54 12.97
C ALA A 255 -2.35 -9.07 11.52
N LEU A 256 -3.16 -8.45 10.67
CA LEU A 256 -3.14 -8.73 9.24
C LEU A 256 -1.74 -8.41 8.67
N PRO A 257 -1.15 -9.30 7.84
CA PRO A 257 0.17 -9.06 7.26
C PRO A 257 0.25 -7.74 6.50
N MET A 258 1.34 -7.01 6.73
CA MET A 258 1.47 -5.61 6.35
C MET A 258 2.81 -5.31 5.68
N CYS A 259 2.81 -4.34 4.78
CA CYS A 259 4.01 -3.88 4.09
C CYS A 259 3.98 -2.35 3.95
N HIS A 260 5.00 -1.78 3.33
CA HIS A 260 4.94 -0.41 2.84
C HIS A 260 4.28 -0.35 1.45
N GLY A 261 4.20 0.82 0.84
CA GLY A 261 3.61 0.93 -0.49
C GLY A 261 3.91 2.24 -1.21
N ALA A 262 4.19 2.14 -2.50
CA ALA A 262 4.48 3.30 -3.33
C ALA A 262 3.23 4.18 -3.51
N GLY A 263 2.06 3.54 -3.68
CA GLY A 263 0.77 4.22 -3.79
C GLY A 263 0.42 5.03 -2.54
N GLY A 264 0.60 4.45 -1.34
CA GLY A 264 0.32 5.19 -0.10
C GLY A 264 1.30 6.31 0.17
N LEU A 265 2.56 6.14 -0.20
CA LEU A 265 3.55 7.21 -0.09
C LEU A 265 3.20 8.37 -1.03
N ALA A 266 2.79 8.06 -2.26
CA ALA A 266 2.29 9.04 -3.21
C ALA A 266 1.02 9.71 -2.68
N ALA A 267 0.10 8.96 -2.08
CA ALA A 267 -1.13 9.48 -1.49
C ALA A 267 -0.85 10.45 -0.33
N HIS A 268 -0.05 10.02 0.65
CA HIS A 268 0.35 10.87 1.77
C HIS A 268 0.97 12.19 1.27
N HIS A 269 1.87 12.11 0.28
CA HIS A 269 2.49 13.28 -0.31
C HIS A 269 1.49 14.16 -1.08
N ALA A 270 0.59 13.57 -1.87
CA ALA A 270 -0.44 14.27 -2.63
C ALA A 270 -1.39 15.08 -1.73
N PHE A 271 -1.61 14.61 -0.51
CA PHE A 271 -2.45 15.26 0.49
C PHE A 271 -1.65 16.12 1.50
N GLY A 272 -0.36 16.34 1.27
CA GLY A 272 0.42 17.36 1.99
C GLY A 272 1.34 16.85 3.09
N ALA A 273 1.41 15.54 3.35
CA ALA A 273 2.36 14.99 4.32
C ALA A 273 3.80 15.15 3.83
N ARG A 274 4.71 15.57 4.71
CA ARG A 274 6.12 15.79 4.38
C ARG A 274 7.09 15.21 5.39
N SER A 275 6.61 14.77 6.55
CA SER A 275 7.42 14.21 7.62
C SER A 275 6.79 12.95 8.21
N GLY A 276 7.51 12.29 9.12
CA GLY A 276 6.97 11.13 9.85
C GLY A 276 5.79 11.46 10.74
N ALA A 277 5.45 12.74 10.95
CA ALA A 277 4.31 13.14 11.78
C ALA A 277 3.00 12.58 11.21
N ALA A 278 2.82 12.56 9.89
CA ALA A 278 1.65 11.97 9.27
C ALA A 278 1.49 10.48 9.63
N ALA A 279 2.57 9.69 9.59
CA ALA A 279 2.55 8.29 10.00
C ALA A 279 2.22 8.14 11.49
N LEU A 280 2.77 9.00 12.36
CA LEU A 280 2.45 9.00 13.80
C LEU A 280 0.98 9.35 14.06
N MET A 281 0.43 10.35 13.36
CA MET A 281 -0.97 10.76 13.47
C MET A 281 -1.90 9.64 13.01
N MET A 282 -1.56 8.95 11.91
CA MET A 282 -2.33 7.79 11.44
C MET A 282 -2.28 6.65 12.46
N GLY A 283 -1.10 6.35 13.00
CA GLY A 283 -0.94 5.35 14.06
C GLY A 283 -1.75 5.68 15.31
N GLY A 284 -1.75 6.96 15.73
CA GLY A 284 -2.58 7.44 16.83
C GLY A 284 -4.08 7.32 16.55
N LEU A 285 -4.52 7.65 15.34
CA LEU A 285 -5.93 7.52 14.94
C LEU A 285 -6.38 6.06 14.97
N LEU A 286 -5.55 5.14 14.45
CA LEU A 286 -5.84 3.70 14.49
C LEU A 286 -5.82 3.14 15.92
N ALA A 287 -4.93 3.65 16.79
CA ALA A 287 -4.93 3.29 18.21
C ALA A 287 -6.24 3.75 18.91
N ILE A 288 -6.72 4.96 18.61
CA ILE A 288 -8.01 5.45 19.10
C ILE A 288 -9.15 4.59 18.56
N ALA A 289 -9.13 4.26 17.26
CA ALA A 289 -10.12 3.37 16.64
C ALA A 289 -10.14 1.97 17.29
N THR A 290 -8.98 1.49 17.75
CA THR A 290 -8.87 0.23 18.50
C THR A 290 -9.60 0.31 19.85
N LEU A 291 -9.52 1.44 20.56
CA LEU A 291 -10.21 1.63 21.85
C LEU A 291 -11.73 1.68 21.68
N ALA A 292 -12.20 2.15 20.52
CA ALA A 292 -13.62 2.20 20.15
C ALA A 292 -13.91 1.18 19.03
N ALA A 293 -13.42 -0.06 19.17
CA ALA A 293 -13.42 -1.06 18.10
C ALA A 293 -14.82 -1.31 17.54
N ASP A 294 -15.82 -1.53 18.39
CA ASP A 294 -17.20 -1.80 17.95
C ASP A 294 -17.74 -0.62 17.11
N THR A 295 -17.66 0.61 17.63
CA THR A 295 -18.07 1.81 16.89
C THR A 295 -17.29 1.99 15.60
N SER A 296 -15.97 1.78 15.64
CA SER A 296 -15.10 1.93 14.48
C SER A 296 -15.44 0.90 13.41
N THR A 297 -15.75 -0.34 13.78
CA THR A 297 -16.16 -1.39 12.83
C THR A 297 -17.49 -1.08 12.17
N THR A 298 -18.47 -0.58 12.94
CA THR A 298 -19.75 -0.11 12.39
C THR A 298 -19.54 1.02 11.40
N LEU A 299 -18.72 2.01 11.74
CA LEU A 299 -18.42 3.13 10.84
C LEU A 299 -17.66 2.68 9.58
N LEU A 300 -16.74 1.73 9.72
CA LEU A 300 -15.97 1.16 8.61
C LEU A 300 -16.87 0.37 7.66
N LEU A 301 -17.82 -0.42 8.18
CA LEU A 301 -18.81 -1.17 7.41
C LEU A 301 -19.74 -0.30 6.58
N SER A 302 -20.14 0.84 7.15
CA SER A 302 -21.06 1.79 6.51
C SER A 302 -20.33 2.88 5.73
N PHE A 303 -19.00 2.82 5.63
CA PHE A 303 -18.22 3.86 4.95
C PHE A 303 -18.48 3.83 3.44
N PRO A 304 -18.84 4.94 2.79
CA PRO A 304 -19.14 4.93 1.36
C PRO A 304 -17.91 4.62 0.49
N ASP A 305 -17.97 3.52 -0.27
CA ASP A 305 -16.90 3.10 -1.18
C ASP A 305 -16.54 4.17 -2.21
N SER A 306 -17.54 4.91 -2.73
CA SER A 306 -17.32 6.00 -3.69
C SER A 306 -16.35 7.08 -3.16
N LEU A 307 -16.34 7.36 -1.86
CA LEU A 307 -15.42 8.33 -1.26
C LEU A 307 -13.99 7.77 -1.18
N LEU A 308 -13.84 6.49 -0.83
CA LEU A 308 -12.54 5.81 -0.84
C LEU A 308 -11.98 5.73 -2.27
N GLY A 309 -12.84 5.45 -3.25
CA GLY A 309 -12.51 5.46 -4.66
C GLY A 309 -11.97 6.81 -5.12
N VAL A 310 -12.59 7.92 -4.74
CA VAL A 310 -12.10 9.27 -5.06
C VAL A 310 -10.72 9.55 -4.45
N LEU A 311 -10.48 9.19 -3.19
CA LEU A 311 -9.16 9.32 -2.55
C LEU A 311 -8.10 8.45 -3.25
N LEU A 312 -8.46 7.20 -3.56
CA LEU A 312 -7.60 6.24 -4.25
C LEU A 312 -7.25 6.70 -5.67
N LEU A 313 -8.20 7.31 -6.39
CA LEU A 313 -7.99 7.84 -7.74
C LEU A 313 -6.93 8.95 -7.74
N VAL A 314 -6.92 9.81 -6.72
CA VAL A 314 -5.83 10.81 -6.58
C VAL A 314 -4.48 10.11 -6.43
N ALA A 315 -4.38 9.13 -5.53
CA ALA A 315 -3.14 8.39 -5.31
C ALA A 315 -2.68 7.68 -6.59
N ALA A 316 -3.60 7.07 -7.32
CA ALA A 316 -3.38 6.42 -8.62
C ALA A 316 -2.79 7.39 -9.65
N ILE A 317 -3.39 8.58 -9.79
CA ILE A 317 -2.93 9.63 -10.71
C ILE A 317 -1.54 10.13 -10.32
N GLU A 318 -1.31 10.42 -9.05
CA GLU A 318 -0.02 10.92 -8.55
C GLU A 318 1.09 9.88 -8.67
N LEU A 319 0.75 8.61 -8.51
CA LEU A 319 1.67 7.52 -8.75
C LEU A 319 1.97 7.38 -10.24
N ALA A 320 0.97 7.40 -11.13
CA ALA A 320 1.15 7.28 -12.57
C ALA A 320 1.94 8.45 -13.20
N LYS A 321 1.88 9.64 -12.61
CA LYS A 321 2.64 10.83 -13.02
C LYS A 321 4.14 10.62 -12.75
N ASP A 322 4.88 10.19 -13.77
CA ASP A 322 6.33 10.03 -13.74
C ASP A 322 7.00 10.79 -14.90
N ARG A 323 7.96 11.66 -14.58
CA ARG A 323 8.75 12.43 -15.57
C ARG A 323 9.54 11.50 -16.51
N ARG A 324 9.88 10.29 -16.06
CA ARG A 324 10.57 9.29 -16.89
C ARG A 324 9.72 8.82 -18.06
N LEU A 325 8.40 9.04 -18.07
CA LEU A 325 7.55 8.74 -19.21
C LEU A 325 7.79 9.70 -20.39
N THR A 326 8.27 10.92 -20.13
CA THR A 326 8.58 11.92 -21.16
C THR A 326 10.07 12.06 -21.42
N ASP A 327 10.90 11.87 -20.40
CA ASP A 327 12.35 12.10 -20.49
C ASP A 327 13.12 10.87 -21.03
N SER A 328 12.41 9.75 -21.23
CA SER A 328 13.01 8.52 -21.74
C SER A 328 13.30 8.59 -23.24
N ARG A 329 14.33 7.87 -23.68
CA ARG A 329 14.62 7.72 -25.12
C ARG A 329 13.45 7.00 -25.80
N PRO A 330 13.12 7.32 -27.07
CA PRO A 330 12.03 6.66 -27.79
C PRO A 330 12.11 5.13 -27.80
N SER A 331 13.33 4.57 -27.87
CA SER A 331 13.53 3.12 -27.79
C SER A 331 13.04 2.47 -26.48
N CYS A 332 12.89 3.23 -25.39
CA CYS A 332 12.45 2.73 -24.09
C CYS A 332 10.92 2.63 -23.96
N TYR A 333 10.14 3.33 -24.82
CA TYR A 333 8.68 3.36 -24.70
C TYR A 333 8.00 1.99 -24.83
N PRO A 334 8.45 1.07 -25.72
CA PRO A 334 7.89 -0.28 -25.76
C PRO A 334 8.08 -1.05 -24.45
N VAL A 335 9.25 -0.91 -23.81
CA VAL A 335 9.55 -1.57 -22.52
C VAL A 335 8.64 -1.02 -21.43
N ILE A 336 8.48 0.31 -21.38
CA ILE A 336 7.58 0.99 -20.44
C ILE A 336 6.13 0.50 -20.64
N GLY A 337 5.66 0.50 -21.88
CA GLY A 337 4.30 0.09 -22.25
C GLY A 337 4.00 -1.37 -21.91
N ILE A 338 4.89 -2.30 -22.31
CA ILE A 338 4.74 -3.73 -22.00
C ILE A 338 4.72 -3.95 -20.48
N THR A 339 5.66 -3.36 -19.76
CA THR A 339 5.72 -3.47 -18.29
C THR A 339 4.43 -2.97 -17.65
N ALA A 340 3.93 -1.81 -18.08
CA ALA A 340 2.72 -1.21 -17.53
C ALA A 340 1.47 -2.05 -17.84
N VAL A 341 1.29 -2.50 -19.08
CA VAL A 341 0.13 -3.32 -19.49
C VAL A 341 0.10 -4.63 -18.73
N ILE A 342 1.23 -5.36 -18.65
CA ILE A 342 1.29 -6.62 -17.92
C ILE A 342 1.07 -6.41 -16.41
N CYS A 343 1.55 -5.29 -15.85
CA CYS A 343 1.28 -4.92 -14.47
C CYS A 343 -0.22 -4.71 -14.19
N VAL A 344 -0.97 -4.18 -15.15
CA VAL A 344 -2.42 -3.96 -15.03
C VAL A 344 -3.21 -5.24 -15.22
N VAL A 345 -2.86 -6.03 -16.24
CA VAL A 345 -3.61 -7.23 -16.63
C VAL A 345 -3.35 -8.40 -15.68
N LEU A 346 -2.12 -8.54 -15.20
CA LEU A 346 -1.70 -9.62 -14.30
C LEU A 346 -1.35 -9.05 -12.94
N ASP A 347 -0.09 -8.65 -12.75
CA ASP A 347 0.43 -8.15 -11.49
C ASP A 347 1.80 -7.46 -11.68
N PRO A 348 2.24 -6.62 -10.73
CA PRO A 348 3.53 -5.92 -10.79
C PRO A 348 4.77 -6.82 -10.95
N PHE A 349 4.75 -8.05 -10.46
CA PHE A 349 5.88 -8.97 -10.63
C PHE A 349 5.93 -9.53 -12.05
N SER A 350 4.79 -9.97 -12.59
CA SER A 350 4.68 -10.34 -14.01
C SER A 350 5.09 -9.17 -14.91
N GLY A 351 4.72 -7.94 -14.54
CA GLY A 351 5.18 -6.72 -15.21
C GLY A 351 6.70 -6.57 -15.20
N LEU A 352 7.36 -6.77 -14.05
CA LEU A 352 8.82 -6.75 -13.92
C LEU A 352 9.49 -7.81 -14.82
N LEU A 353 8.97 -9.04 -14.85
CA LEU A 353 9.51 -10.12 -15.68
C LEU A 353 9.38 -9.80 -17.17
N ALA A 354 8.18 -9.44 -17.62
CA ALA A 354 7.92 -9.07 -19.00
C ALA A 354 8.75 -7.86 -19.44
N GLY A 355 8.87 -6.85 -18.58
CA GLY A 355 9.72 -5.68 -18.79
C GLY A 355 11.20 -6.05 -18.92
N THR A 356 11.67 -7.04 -18.16
CA THR A 356 13.07 -7.51 -18.20
C THR A 356 13.37 -8.19 -19.54
N VAL A 357 12.46 -9.04 -20.01
CA VAL A 357 12.54 -9.65 -21.33
C VAL A 357 12.51 -8.58 -22.43
N ALA A 358 11.57 -7.63 -22.34
CA ALA A 358 11.46 -6.54 -23.31
C ALA A 358 12.72 -5.65 -23.34
N GLU A 359 13.33 -5.36 -22.19
CA GLU A 359 14.58 -4.60 -22.13
C GLU A 359 15.76 -5.35 -22.75
N PHE A 360 15.84 -6.67 -22.54
CA PHE A 360 16.87 -7.51 -23.16
C PHE A 360 16.75 -7.48 -24.69
N LEU A 361 15.53 -7.70 -25.20
CA LEU A 361 15.23 -7.61 -26.64
C LEU A 361 15.56 -6.24 -27.21
N ARG A 362 15.19 -5.15 -26.50
CA ARG A 362 15.51 -3.78 -26.91
C ARG A 362 17.01 -3.58 -27.08
N LYS A 363 17.83 -4.02 -26.10
CA LYS A 363 19.30 -3.90 -26.18
C LYS A 363 19.87 -4.72 -27.33
N TRP A 364 19.36 -5.93 -27.54
CA TRP A 364 19.79 -6.82 -28.63
C TRP A 364 19.50 -6.21 -30.01
N VAL A 365 18.29 -5.69 -30.22
CA VAL A 365 17.90 -5.02 -31.48
C VAL A 365 18.75 -3.78 -31.74
N LEU A 366 18.98 -2.93 -30.73
CA LEU A 366 19.82 -1.74 -30.88
C LEU A 366 21.28 -2.07 -31.19
N HIS A 367 21.80 -3.17 -30.63
CA HIS A 367 23.14 -3.65 -30.95
C HIS A 367 23.21 -4.12 -32.41
N TYR A 368 22.23 -4.90 -32.87
CA TYR A 368 22.17 -5.41 -34.24
C TYR A 368 22.02 -4.30 -35.30
N ILE A 369 21.17 -3.30 -35.04
CA ILE A 369 21.02 -2.14 -35.94
C ILE A 369 22.34 -1.36 -36.07
N ARG A 370 23.09 -1.20 -34.98
CA ARG A 370 24.40 -0.53 -35.01
C ARG A 370 25.43 -1.28 -35.84
N LEU A 371 25.44 -2.61 -35.79
CA LEU A 371 26.35 -3.44 -36.59
C LEU A 371 26.05 -3.36 -38.09
N ARG A 372 24.79 -3.16 -38.50
CA ARG A 372 24.42 -2.98 -39.92
C ARG A 372 24.68 -1.57 -40.46
N ALA A 373 24.95 -0.60 -39.60
CA ALA A 373 25.23 0.78 -39.97
C ALA A 373 26.74 1.08 -40.11
N GLN A 374 27.61 0.08 -39.88
CA GLN A 374 29.06 0.11 -40.09
C GLN A 374 29.43 -0.63 -41.37
#